data_AF-A0A521WSR3-F1
#
_entry.id   AF-A0A521WSR3-F1
#
_cell.length_a   1.000
_cell.length_b   1.000
_cell.length_c   1.000
_cell.angle_alpha   90.00
_cell.angle_beta   90.00
_cell.angle_gamma   90.00
#
_symmetry.space_group_name_H-M   'P 1'
#
loop_
_entity.id
_entity.type
_entity.pdbx_description
1 polymer ?
#
loop_
_entity_poly.entity_id
_entity_poly.type
_entity_poly.pdbx_seq_one_letter_code
_entity_poly.pdbx_strand_id
1 'polypeptide(L)'
;MKQKLNKERIIEMILDFYKKNGRVPSKRDFCKHKGYCSNATVYKIFGNWNNAIRSSGLPTNPAWKPVVFPKWLCLLRLIVIKIEQYYKKEAQ
;
A
#
# COMPACT_ATOMS: atom_id res chain seq x y z
N MET A 1 -18.71 12.39 -26.75
CA MET A 1 -19.21 13.12 -25.57
C MET A 1 -18.27 12.84 -24.39
N LYS A 2 -17.56 13.84 -23.86
CA LYS A 2 -16.77 13.67 -22.62
C LYS A 2 -17.76 13.56 -21.46
N GLN A 3 -17.99 12.36 -20.94
CA GLN A 3 -18.80 12.18 -19.73
C GLN A 3 -18.20 13.04 -18.62
N LYS A 4 -19.07 13.83 -17.97
CA LYS A 4 -18.71 14.66 -16.82
C LYS A 4 -18.26 13.73 -15.70
N LEU A 5 -16.94 13.64 -15.50
CA LEU A 5 -16.37 12.76 -14.50
C LEU A 5 -16.58 13.39 -13.11
N ASN A 6 -17.61 12.91 -12.41
CA ASN A 6 -17.93 13.32 -11.05
C ASN A 6 -17.27 12.39 -10.02
N LYS A 7 -17.26 12.83 -8.76
CA LYS A 7 -16.71 12.07 -7.62
C LYS A 7 -17.31 10.66 -7.52
N GLU A 8 -18.63 10.52 -7.66
CA GLU A 8 -19.28 9.20 -7.54
C GLU A 8 -18.77 8.24 -8.60
N ARG A 9 -18.64 8.70 -9.85
CA ARG A 9 -18.19 7.83 -10.95
C ARG A 9 -16.80 7.26 -10.72
N ILE A 10 -15.88 8.05 -10.16
CA ILE A 10 -14.53 7.56 -9.84
C ILE A 10 -14.58 6.52 -8.73
N ILE A 11 -15.43 6.72 -7.72
CA ILE A 11 -15.62 5.77 -6.61
C ILE A 11 -16.20 4.46 -7.15
N GLU A 12 -17.22 4.51 -8.00
CA GLU A 12 -17.79 3.33 -8.68
C GLU A 12 -16.71 2.54 -9.42
N MET A 13 -15.87 3.21 -10.21
CA MET A 13 -14.78 2.56 -10.94
C MET A 13 -13.76 1.88 -10.02
N ILE A 14 -13.45 2.50 -8.86
CA ILE A 14 -12.57 1.92 -7.86
C ILE A 14 -13.20 0.66 -7.24
N LEU A 15 -14.50 0.71 -6.92
CA LEU A 15 -15.23 -0.41 -6.35
C LEU A 15 -15.40 -1.55 -7.34
N ASP A 16 -15.68 -1.27 -8.61
CA ASP A 16 -15.79 -2.28 -9.67
C ASP A 16 -14.45 -2.98 -9.90
N PHE A 17 -13.36 -2.21 -9.91
CA PHE A 17 -12.01 -2.79 -9.97
C PHE A 17 -11.73 -3.70 -8.78
N TYR A 18 -12.11 -3.26 -7.57
CA TYR A 18 -11.93 -4.03 -6.34
C TYR A 18 -12.73 -5.34 -6.38
N LYS A 19 -14.01 -5.29 -6.76
CA LYS A 19 -14.87 -6.47 -6.94
C LYS A 19 -14.29 -7.45 -7.95
N LYS A 20 -13.74 -6.95 -9.06
CA LYS A 20 -13.21 -7.79 -10.15
C LYS A 20 -11.86 -8.44 -9.80
N ASN A 21 -10.98 -7.73 -9.10
CA ASN A 21 -9.59 -8.17 -8.90
C ASN A 21 -9.25 -8.57 -7.46
N GLY A 22 -10.17 -8.37 -6.51
CA GLY A 22 -9.95 -8.65 -5.08
C GLY A 22 -8.87 -7.78 -4.42
N ARG A 23 -8.43 -6.70 -5.08
CA ARG A 23 -7.38 -5.80 -4.60
C ARG A 23 -7.70 -4.34 -4.91
N VAL A 24 -7.13 -3.45 -4.11
CA VAL A 24 -7.26 -2.00 -4.33
C VAL A 24 -6.49 -1.60 -5.60
N PRO A 25 -7.09 -0.77 -6.48
CA PRO A 25 -6.39 -0.30 -7.67
C PRO A 25 -5.24 0.64 -7.31
N SER A 26 -4.13 0.48 -8.03
CA SER A 26 -3.03 1.43 -8.02
C SER A 26 -3.23 2.52 -9.08
N LYS A 27 -2.58 3.66 -8.92
CA LYS A 27 -2.51 4.72 -9.94
C LYS A 27 -2.03 4.21 -11.31
N ARG A 28 -1.25 3.13 -11.36
CA ARG A 28 -0.77 2.54 -12.63
C ARG A 28 -1.85 1.73 -13.32
N ASP A 29 -2.74 1.08 -12.56
CA ASP A 29 -3.85 0.32 -13.14
C ASP A 29 -4.80 1.26 -13.91
N PHE A 30 -5.16 2.40 -13.30
CA PHE A 30 -6.04 3.39 -13.94
C PHE A 30 -5.39 4.08 -15.14
N CYS A 31 -4.07 4.31 -15.13
CA CYS A 31 -3.37 4.87 -16.29
C CYS A 31 -3.23 3.89 -17.47
N LYS A 32 -3.16 2.58 -17.21
CA LYS A 32 -2.93 1.57 -18.25
C LYS A 32 -4.21 1.10 -18.94
N HIS A 33 -5.36 1.15 -18.27
CA HIS A 33 -6.60 0.63 -18.82
C HIS A 33 -7.38 1.68 -19.63
N LYS A 34 -7.59 1.43 -20.92
CA LYS A 34 -8.51 2.21 -21.76
C LYS A 34 -9.92 2.13 -21.16
N GLY A 35 -10.50 3.28 -20.80
CA GLY A 35 -11.81 3.37 -20.16
C GLY A 35 -11.76 3.89 -18.71
N TYR A 36 -10.58 3.92 -18.08
CA TYR A 36 -10.38 4.57 -16.78
C TYR A 36 -10.00 6.04 -16.92
N CYS A 37 -10.27 6.81 -15.88
CA CYS A 37 -9.87 8.21 -15.84
C CYS A 37 -8.36 8.36 -15.64
N SER A 38 -7.80 9.44 -16.18
CA SER A 38 -6.40 9.78 -15.94
C SER A 38 -6.17 10.09 -14.46
N ASN A 39 -4.97 9.73 -13.97
CA ASN A 39 -4.52 10.08 -12.62
C ASN A 39 -4.63 11.59 -12.35
N ALA A 40 -4.39 12.44 -13.36
CA ALA A 40 -4.54 13.89 -13.22
C ALA A 40 -5.95 14.30 -12.81
N THR A 41 -6.97 13.62 -13.32
CA THR A 41 -8.36 13.91 -12.99
C THR A 41 -8.69 13.49 -11.55
N VAL A 42 -8.18 12.33 -11.11
CA VAL A 42 -8.32 11.89 -9.72
C VAL A 42 -7.65 12.87 -8.76
N TYR A 43 -6.44 13.34 -9.09
CA TYR A 43 -5.75 14.37 -8.30
C TYR A 43 -6.51 15.69 -8.24
N LYS A 44 -7.09 16.15 -9.35
CA LYS A 44 -7.88 17.40 -9.37
C LYS A 44 -9.12 17.33 -8.48
N ILE A 45 -9.75 16.15 -8.36
CA ILE A 45 -11.03 15.98 -7.68
C ILE A 45 -10.85 15.59 -6.19
N PHE A 46 -9.88 14.73 -5.90
CA PHE A 46 -9.65 14.15 -4.56
C PHE A 46 -8.36 14.66 -3.88
N GLY A 47 -7.53 15.42 -4.60
CA GLY A 47 -6.22 15.90 -4.14
C GLY A 47 -5.13 14.84 -4.23
N ASN A 48 -5.37 13.63 -3.73
CA ASN A 48 -4.42 12.51 -3.81
C ASN A 48 -5.15 11.17 -4.06
N TRP A 49 -4.39 10.15 -4.48
CA TRP A 49 -4.92 8.82 -4.77
C TRP A 49 -5.52 8.13 -3.54
N ASN A 50 -4.85 8.24 -2.39
CA ASN A 50 -5.28 7.63 -1.14
C ASN A 50 -6.62 8.22 -0.64
N ASN A 51 -6.90 9.49 -0.92
CA ASN A 51 -8.17 10.14 -0.61
C ASN A 51 -9.31 9.56 -1.46
N ALA A 52 -9.05 9.26 -2.73
CA ALA A 52 -10.03 8.59 -3.59
C ALA A 52 -10.34 7.17 -3.09
N ILE A 53 -9.31 6.41 -2.73
CA ILE A 53 -9.48 5.07 -2.13
C ILE A 53 -10.22 5.15 -0.79
N ARG A 54 -9.86 6.10 0.08
CA ARG A 54 -10.53 6.34 1.38
C ARG A 54 -12.00 6.72 1.18
N SER A 55 -12.31 7.56 0.20
CA SER A 55 -13.68 7.94 -0.15
C SER A 55 -14.51 6.75 -0.66
N SER A 56 -13.83 5.70 -1.15
CA SER A 56 -14.46 4.44 -1.58
C SER A 56 -14.65 3.45 -0.42
N GLY A 57 -14.28 3.80 0.82
CA GLY A 57 -14.38 2.90 1.98
C GLY A 57 -13.36 1.76 2.00
N LEU A 58 -12.35 1.81 1.12
CA LEU A 58 -11.32 0.76 1.01
C LEU A 58 -10.08 1.08 1.84
N PRO A 59 -9.34 0.06 2.31
CA PRO A 59 -8.07 0.27 3.00
C PRO A 59 -7.04 0.85 2.03
N THR A 60 -6.47 2.02 2.37
CA THR A 60 -5.42 2.64 1.56
C THR A 60 -4.12 1.87 1.70
N ASN A 61 -3.33 1.77 0.62
CA ASN A 61 -1.96 1.27 0.74
C ASN A 61 -1.21 2.17 1.73
N PRO A 62 -0.68 1.63 2.85
CA PRO A 62 0.04 2.45 3.80
C PRO A 62 1.23 3.11 3.09
N ALA A 63 1.45 4.40 3.36
CA ALA A 63 2.70 5.02 2.98
C ALA A 63 3.83 4.15 3.51
N TRP A 64 4.81 3.82 2.67
CA TRP A 64 5.95 2.99 3.06
C TRP A 64 6.53 3.54 4.36
N LYS A 65 6.43 2.75 5.42
CA LYS A 65 7.14 2.97 6.67
C LYS A 65 8.26 1.94 6.69
N PRO A 66 9.54 2.34 6.69
CA PRO A 66 10.59 1.37 6.89
C PRO A 66 10.33 0.67 8.21
N VAL A 67 10.45 -0.66 8.22
CA VAL A 67 10.61 -1.39 9.47
C VAL A 67 11.97 -0.97 10.01
N VAL A 68 11.98 0.03 10.89
CA VAL A 68 13.20 0.51 11.53
C VAL A 68 13.58 -0.55 12.55
N PHE A 69 14.51 -1.43 12.18
CA PHE A 69 15.10 -2.34 13.15
C PHE A 69 15.98 -1.51 14.09
N PRO A 70 15.61 -1.41 15.38
CA PRO A 70 16.40 -0.61 16.30
C PRO A 70 17.80 -1.20 16.43
N LYS A 71 18.83 -0.36 16.56
CA LYS A 71 20.21 -0.81 16.72
C LYS A 71 20.38 -1.79 17.91
N TRP A 72 19.57 -1.64 18.96
CA TRP A 72 19.53 -2.55 20.10
C TRP A 72 19.03 -3.96 19.74
N LEU A 73 18.16 -4.12 18.73
CA LEU A 73 17.70 -5.44 18.29
C LEU A 73 18.82 -6.21 17.59
N CYS A 74 19.69 -5.52 16.84
CA CYS A 74 20.91 -6.11 16.30
C CYS A 74 21.86 -6.55 17.43
N LEU A 75 22.02 -5.72 18.46
CA LEU A 75 22.83 -6.07 19.63
C LEU A 75 22.24 -7.27 20.39
N LEU A 76 20.92 -7.33 20.57
CA LEU A 76 20.23 -8.45 21.19
C LEU A 76 20.50 -9.74 20.41
N ARG A 77 20.43 -9.69 19.08
CA ARG A 77 20.75 -10.85 18.22
C ARG A 77 22.19 -11.33 18.40
N LEU A 78 23.16 -10.41 18.49
CA LEU A 78 24.56 -10.77 18.73
C LEU A 78 24.76 -11.40 20.11
N ILE A 79 24.07 -10.88 21.13
CA ILE A 79 24.11 -11.41 22.49
C ILE A 79 23.54 -12.84 22.50
N VAL A 80 22.36 -13.07 21.91
CA VAL A 80 21.75 -14.41 21.82
C VAL A 80 22.68 -15.39 21.13
N ILE A 81 23.25 -15.02 19.97
CA ILE A 81 24.20 -15.88 19.24
C ILE A 81 25.41 -16.24 20.12
N LYS A 82 25.94 -15.28 20.86
CA LYS A 82 27.12 -15.51 21.72
C LYS A 82 26.79 -16.41 22.91
N ILE A 83 25.59 -16.25 23.49
CA ILE A 83 25.09 -17.11 24.56
C ILE A 83 24.90 -18.55 24.05
N GLU A 84 24.28 -18.72 22.89
CA GLU A 84 24.10 -20.05 22.26
C GLU A 84 25.45 -20.72 21.98
N GLN A 85 26.44 -19.97 21.51
CA GLN A 85 27.80 -20.47 21.28
C GLN A 85 28.49 -20.89 22.57
N TYR A 86 28.26 -20.18 23.68
CA TYR A 86 28.82 -20.52 24.98
C TYR A 86 28.26 -21.86 25.49
N TYR A 87 26.93 -22.00 25.52
CA TYR A 87 26.30 -23.24 25.99
C TYR A 87 26.58 -24.44 25.07
N LYS A 88 26.79 -24.22 23.76
CA LYS A 88 27.24 -25.29 22.85
C LYS A 88 28.66 -25.77 23.15
N LYS A 89 29.55 -24.90 23.64
CA LYS A 89 30.94 -25.25 23.97
C LYS A 89 31.07 -25.97 25.30
N GLU A 90 30.19 -25.70 26.25
CA GLU A 90 30.20 -26.35 27.57
C GLU A 90 29.54 -27.74 27.55
N ALA A 91 28.74 -28.02 26.52
CA ALA A 91 28.08 -29.31 26.29
C ALA A 91 28.94 -30.33 25.50
N GLN A 92 30.17 -29.98 25.10
CA GLN A 92 31.16 -30.87 24.45
C GLN A 92 32.35 -31.10 25.37
#